data_AF-A0A0W0S1H3-F1
#
_entry.id   AF-A0A0W0S1H3-F1
#
_cell.length_a   1.000
_cell.length_b   1.000
_cell.length_c   1.000
_cell.angle_alpha   90.00
_cell.angle_beta   90.00
_cell.angle_gamma   90.00
#
_symmetry.space_group_name_H-M   'P 1'
#
loop_
_entity.id
_entity.type
_entity.pdbx_description
1 polymer ?
#
loop_
_entity_poly.entity_id
_entity_poly.type
_entity_poly.pdbx_seq_one_letter_code
_entity_poly.pdbx_strand_id
1 'polypeptide(L)'
;MLSKAAETLTQASGNLLDFFNVGGLARQRTRETLTGLWTHYSWRELFVRGGIIVSTAVLGYMAADTCQNEECSALVRGVGGAAVGFFASHTIAVIPTMVRRNNIKAETQVFFQKINHTLDTTFKQFDSNTEEFAQAEIVTTKIRNFANYALNLKLPITKRGDAIRNLLTIKNLLRKIEAQVNELQMSLQGVGSEATLSLLEEAKEFWEHDFETIQHNLTQEQGISAGLN
;
A
#
# COMPACT_ATOMS: atom_id res chain seq x y z
N MET A 1 3.87 -23.59 -5.48
CA MET A 1 2.74 -23.19 -6.36
C MET A 1 1.75 -22.26 -5.66
N LEU A 2 1.24 -22.61 -4.47
CA LEU A 2 0.27 -21.78 -3.73
C LEU A 2 0.80 -20.38 -3.33
N SER A 3 2.09 -20.23 -3.04
CA SER A 3 2.69 -18.92 -2.73
C SER A 3 2.67 -17.96 -3.92
N LYS A 4 3.01 -18.45 -5.12
CA LYS A 4 2.93 -17.65 -6.36
C LYS A 4 1.48 -17.23 -6.66
N ALA A 5 0.52 -18.13 -6.47
CA ALA A 5 -0.89 -17.81 -6.67
C ALA A 5 -1.40 -16.73 -5.69
N ALA A 6 -1.03 -16.83 -4.40
CA ALA A 6 -1.40 -15.84 -3.40
C ALA A 6 -0.78 -14.46 -3.68
N GLU A 7 0.47 -14.44 -4.16
CA GLU A 7 1.14 -13.21 -4.60
C GLU A 7 0.44 -12.60 -5.81
N THR A 8 0.19 -13.38 -6.86
CA THR A 8 -0.49 -12.91 -8.09
C THR A 8 -1.89 -12.38 -7.79
N LEU A 9 -2.68 -13.06 -6.95
CA LEU A 9 -4.02 -12.61 -6.58
C LEU A 9 -3.98 -11.34 -5.71
N THR A 10 -2.99 -11.23 -4.82
CA THR A 10 -2.78 -10.03 -4.01
C THR A 10 -2.43 -8.84 -4.90
N GLN A 11 -1.50 -9.02 -5.84
CA GLN A 11 -1.13 -7.99 -6.81
C GLN A 11 -2.27 -7.64 -7.76
N ALA A 12 -3.04 -8.63 -8.24
CA ALA A 12 -4.21 -8.41 -9.10
C ALA A 12 -5.31 -7.61 -8.39
N SER A 13 -5.47 -7.78 -7.07
CA SER A 13 -6.34 -6.94 -6.25
C SER A 13 -5.78 -5.54 -6.00
N GLY A 14 -4.62 -5.20 -6.56
CA GLY A 14 -3.88 -3.98 -6.27
C GLY A 14 -3.42 -3.91 -4.81
N ASN A 15 -3.05 -5.03 -4.18
CA ASN A 15 -2.70 -5.13 -2.76
C ASN A 15 -3.86 -4.82 -1.79
N LEU A 16 -5.11 -4.78 -2.26
CA LEU A 16 -6.28 -4.56 -1.40
C LEU A 16 -6.62 -5.80 -0.56
N LEU A 17 -6.47 -6.98 -1.14
CA LEU A 17 -6.65 -8.27 -0.48
C LEU A 17 -5.30 -8.95 -0.34
N ASP A 18 -4.93 -9.32 0.89
CA ASP A 18 -3.67 -10.05 1.16
C ASP A 18 -4.01 -11.54 1.27
N PHE A 19 -3.90 -12.25 0.15
CA PHE A 19 -4.28 -13.66 0.05
C PHE A 19 -3.31 -14.58 0.81
N PHE A 20 -2.10 -14.12 1.16
CA PHE A 20 -1.25 -14.83 2.12
C PHE A 20 -1.89 -14.91 3.50
N ASN A 21 -2.69 -13.91 3.86
CA ASN A 21 -3.38 -13.83 5.15
C ASN A 21 -4.71 -14.62 5.18
N VAL A 22 -5.31 -14.89 4.01
CA VAL A 22 -6.64 -15.49 3.86
C VAL A 22 -6.66 -17.01 4.11
N GLY A 23 -5.56 -17.74 3.91
CA GLY A 23 -5.56 -19.20 4.11
C GLY A 23 -4.23 -19.90 4.42
N GLY A 24 -3.08 -19.23 4.25
CA GLY A 24 -1.77 -19.89 4.34
C GLY A 24 -1.39 -20.36 5.75
N LEU A 25 -1.83 -19.64 6.79
CA LEU A 25 -1.39 -19.86 8.17
C LEU A 25 -2.10 -20.98 8.91
N ALA A 26 -3.38 -21.23 8.62
CA ALA A 26 -4.13 -22.29 9.29
C ALA A 26 -3.45 -23.65 9.02
N ARG A 27 -3.13 -23.94 7.76
CA ARG A 27 -2.47 -25.21 7.39
C ARG A 27 -1.01 -25.33 7.84
N GLN A 28 -0.28 -24.22 7.95
CA GLN A 28 1.15 -24.26 8.31
C GLN A 28 1.41 -24.31 9.81
N ARG A 29 0.47 -23.84 10.67
CA ARG A 29 0.70 -23.70 12.12
C ARG A 29 -0.24 -24.52 13.01
N THR A 30 -1.36 -25.05 12.50
CA THR A 30 -2.13 -26.10 13.20
C THR A 30 -1.56 -27.50 12.96
N ARG A 31 -0.50 -27.62 12.15
CA ARG A 31 0.11 -28.90 11.79
C ARG A 31 0.80 -29.58 12.98
N GLU A 32 1.16 -28.83 14.03
CA GLU A 32 1.96 -29.37 15.13
C GLU A 32 1.26 -29.36 16.50
N THR A 33 0.41 -28.38 16.85
CA THR A 33 -0.41 -28.42 18.09
C THR A 33 -1.60 -27.44 18.08
N LEU A 34 -2.67 -27.75 18.82
CA LEU A 34 -3.77 -26.81 19.15
C LEU A 34 -3.27 -25.61 19.97
N THR A 35 -2.18 -25.75 20.74
CA THR A 35 -1.53 -24.64 21.45
C THR A 35 -0.90 -23.63 20.50
N GLY A 36 -0.52 -24.04 19.28
CA GLY A 36 -0.05 -23.16 18.21
C GLY A 36 -1.09 -22.12 17.77
N LEU A 37 -2.39 -22.38 17.98
CA LEU A 37 -3.44 -21.37 17.75
C LEU A 37 -3.32 -20.22 18.76
N TRP A 38 -3.00 -20.50 20.02
CA TRP A 38 -2.96 -19.50 21.09
C TRP A 38 -1.66 -18.69 21.11
N THR A 39 -0.55 -19.27 20.64
CA THR A 39 0.78 -18.61 20.64
C THR A 39 1.06 -17.79 19.39
N HIS A 40 0.42 -18.11 18.25
CA HIS A 40 0.72 -17.48 16.96
C HIS A 40 -0.36 -16.53 16.44
N TYR A 41 -1.53 -16.51 17.07
CA TYR A 41 -2.63 -15.62 16.72
C TYR A 41 -2.88 -14.62 17.84
N SER A 42 -3.13 -13.37 17.46
CA SER A 42 -3.67 -12.42 18.43
C SER A 42 -5.10 -12.82 18.79
N TRP A 43 -5.52 -12.55 20.02
CA TRP A 43 -6.90 -12.76 20.48
C TRP A 43 -7.94 -12.20 19.52
N ARG A 44 -7.67 -11.00 18.98
CA ARG A 44 -8.52 -10.37 17.97
C ARG A 44 -8.67 -11.23 16.71
N GLU A 45 -7.60 -11.87 16.26
CA GLU A 45 -7.64 -12.71 15.07
C GLU A 45 -8.33 -14.05 15.32
N LEU A 46 -8.11 -14.66 16.48
CA LEU A 46 -8.85 -15.86 16.89
C LEU A 46 -10.34 -15.58 16.96
N PHE A 47 -10.74 -14.44 17.52
CA PHE A 47 -12.13 -14.03 17.59
C PHE A 47 -12.77 -13.88 16.21
N VAL A 48 -12.10 -13.19 15.28
CA VAL A 48 -12.59 -13.00 13.91
C VAL A 48 -12.70 -14.34 13.17
N ARG A 49 -11.69 -15.20 13.25
CA ARG A 49 -11.69 -16.51 12.59
C ARG A 49 -12.72 -17.46 13.19
N GLY A 50 -12.86 -17.45 14.52
CA GLY A 50 -13.89 -18.21 15.24
C GLY A 50 -15.29 -17.76 14.83
N GLY A 51 -15.52 -16.44 14.74
CA GLY A 51 -16.78 -15.88 14.27
C GLY A 51 -17.15 -16.33 12.86
N ILE A 52 -16.17 -16.42 11.93
CA ILE A 52 -16.40 -16.95 10.57
C ILE A 52 -16.85 -18.42 10.62
N ILE A 53 -16.15 -19.27 11.39
CA ILE A 53 -16.47 -20.70 11.49
C ILE A 53 -17.85 -20.90 12.11
N VAL A 54 -18.16 -20.21 13.21
CA VAL A 54 -19.46 -20.28 13.88
C VAL A 54 -20.57 -19.81 12.94
N SER A 55 -20.38 -18.68 12.24
CA SER A 55 -21.36 -18.16 11.28
C SER A 55 -21.61 -19.13 10.12
N THR A 56 -20.55 -19.76 9.62
CA THR A 56 -20.61 -20.80 8.58
C THR A 56 -21.42 -22.01 9.06
N ALA A 57 -21.15 -22.50 10.26
CA ALA A 57 -21.84 -23.64 10.84
C ALA A 57 -23.32 -23.34 11.14
N VAL A 58 -23.62 -22.18 11.73
CA VAL A 58 -25.00 -21.76 12.06
C VAL A 58 -25.83 -21.59 10.80
N LEU A 59 -25.33 -20.89 9.78
CA LEU A 59 -26.09 -20.67 8.54
C LEU A 59 -26.22 -21.95 7.71
N GLY A 60 -25.21 -22.83 7.75
CA GLY A 60 -25.34 -24.17 7.16
C GLY A 60 -26.40 -25.00 7.85
N TYR A 61 -26.43 -25.01 9.19
CA TYR A 61 -27.45 -25.71 9.97
C TYR A 61 -28.86 -25.15 9.68
N MET A 62 -29.04 -23.84 9.78
CA MET A 62 -30.33 -23.19 9.53
C MET A 62 -30.84 -23.47 8.11
N ALA A 63 -29.96 -23.42 7.09
CA ALA A 63 -30.37 -23.72 5.72
C ALA A 63 -30.74 -25.19 5.51
N ALA A 64 -30.01 -26.12 6.15
CA ALA A 64 -30.35 -27.54 6.12
C ALA A 64 -31.72 -27.81 6.79
N ASP A 65 -32.02 -27.12 7.89
CA ASP A 65 -33.26 -27.26 8.67
C ASP A 65 -34.52 -26.74 7.94
N THR A 66 -34.36 -25.85 6.94
CA THR A 66 -35.49 -25.41 6.08
C THR A 66 -36.03 -26.51 5.14
N CYS A 67 -35.43 -27.68 5.15
CA CYS A 67 -35.74 -28.79 4.25
C CYS A 67 -36.80 -29.71 4.86
N GLN A 68 -38.08 -29.43 4.59
CA GLN A 68 -39.20 -30.15 5.22
C GLN A 68 -39.83 -31.26 4.35
N ASN A 69 -39.47 -31.35 3.07
CA ASN A 69 -40.04 -32.31 2.11
C ASN A 69 -38.96 -33.31 1.63
N GLU A 70 -39.36 -34.54 1.28
CA GLU A 70 -38.44 -35.59 0.80
C GLU A 70 -37.74 -35.26 -0.53
N GLU A 71 -38.31 -34.37 -1.35
CA GLU A 71 -37.69 -33.90 -2.60
C GLU A 71 -36.56 -32.89 -2.38
N CYS A 72 -36.38 -32.41 -1.15
CA CYS A 72 -35.36 -31.43 -0.82
C CYS A 72 -34.08 -32.10 -0.28
N SER A 73 -32.92 -31.66 -0.77
CA SER A 73 -31.62 -32.11 -0.25
C SER A 73 -31.13 -31.17 0.87
N ALA A 74 -31.22 -31.63 2.12
CA ALA A 74 -30.68 -30.93 3.27
C ALA A 74 -29.16 -30.67 3.15
N LEU A 75 -28.44 -31.60 2.49
CA LEU A 75 -27.01 -31.45 2.22
C LEU A 75 -26.72 -30.27 1.30
N VAL A 76 -27.42 -30.16 0.16
CA VAL A 76 -27.20 -29.08 -0.80
C VAL A 76 -27.55 -27.73 -0.19
N ARG A 77 -28.68 -27.65 0.54
CA ARG A 77 -29.07 -26.43 1.24
C ARG A 77 -28.10 -26.07 2.36
N GLY A 78 -27.64 -27.05 3.14
CA GLY A 78 -26.67 -26.84 4.20
C GLY A 78 -25.32 -26.35 3.67
N VAL A 79 -24.82 -26.92 2.56
CA VAL A 79 -23.62 -26.43 1.88
C VAL A 79 -23.83 -25.01 1.34
N GLY A 80 -25.01 -24.72 0.78
CA GLY A 80 -25.37 -23.38 0.32
C GLY A 80 -25.38 -22.35 1.45
N GLY A 81 -26.02 -22.67 2.58
CA GLY A 81 -26.04 -21.83 3.78
C GLY A 81 -24.65 -21.63 4.38
N ALA A 82 -23.83 -22.70 4.43
CA ALA A 82 -22.45 -22.61 4.88
C ALA A 82 -21.61 -21.71 3.97
N ALA A 83 -21.77 -21.81 2.64
CA ALA A 83 -21.09 -20.94 1.69
C ALA A 83 -21.47 -19.46 1.92
N VAL A 84 -22.77 -19.15 2.02
CA VAL A 84 -23.24 -17.78 2.32
C VAL A 84 -22.68 -17.28 3.65
N GLY A 85 -22.72 -18.09 4.70
CA GLY A 85 -22.20 -17.73 6.01
C GLY A 85 -20.70 -17.48 6.01
N PHE A 86 -19.94 -18.30 5.30
CA PHE A 86 -18.51 -18.09 5.10
C PHE A 86 -18.25 -16.78 4.36
N PHE A 87 -18.88 -16.55 3.21
CA PHE A 87 -18.63 -15.36 2.40
C PHE A 87 -19.06 -14.06 3.12
N ALA A 88 -20.22 -14.03 3.75
CA ALA A 88 -20.71 -12.86 4.47
C ALA A 88 -19.79 -12.48 5.64
N SER A 89 -19.48 -13.45 6.51
CA SER A 89 -18.60 -13.22 7.66
C SER A 89 -17.16 -12.88 7.24
N HIS A 90 -16.65 -13.54 6.19
CA HIS A 90 -15.33 -13.24 5.63
C HIS A 90 -15.27 -11.82 5.05
N THR A 91 -16.31 -11.41 4.34
CA THR A 91 -16.42 -10.05 3.77
C THR A 91 -16.39 -9.00 4.86
N ILE A 92 -17.21 -9.16 5.92
CA ILE A 92 -17.24 -8.26 7.07
C ILE A 92 -15.87 -8.17 7.76
N ALA A 93 -15.17 -9.29 7.90
CA ALA A 93 -13.84 -9.33 8.51
C ALA A 93 -12.78 -8.59 7.67
N VAL A 94 -12.90 -8.62 6.35
CA VAL A 94 -11.93 -8.07 5.41
C VAL A 94 -12.16 -6.60 5.09
N ILE A 95 -13.42 -6.13 5.10
CA ILE A 95 -13.81 -4.75 4.77
C ILE A 95 -12.96 -3.69 5.50
N PRO A 96 -12.78 -3.71 6.84
CA PRO A 96 -11.99 -2.69 7.52
C PRO A 96 -10.54 -2.60 7.03
N THR A 97 -9.97 -3.76 6.63
CA THR A 97 -8.63 -3.83 6.08
C THR A 97 -8.58 -3.23 4.67
N MET A 98 -9.59 -3.52 3.84
CA MET A 98 -9.72 -2.92 2.50
C MET A 98 -9.92 -1.42 2.57
N VAL A 99 -10.81 -0.93 3.44
CA VAL A 99 -11.04 0.50 3.66
C VAL A 99 -9.75 1.20 4.08
N ARG A 100 -9.02 0.65 5.06
CA ARG A 100 -7.72 1.18 5.48
C ARG A 100 -6.73 1.25 4.32
N ARG A 101 -6.62 0.20 3.50
CA ARG A 101 -5.71 0.15 2.36
C ARG A 101 -6.10 1.13 1.26
N ASN A 102 -7.40 1.28 0.98
CA ASN A 102 -7.91 2.29 0.07
C ASN A 102 -7.60 3.71 0.54
N ASN A 103 -7.78 4.00 1.84
CA ASN A 103 -7.45 5.31 2.39
C ASN A 103 -5.95 5.61 2.24
N ILE A 104 -5.07 4.64 2.53
CA ILE A 104 -3.62 4.82 2.34
C ILE A 104 -3.31 5.11 0.86
N LYS A 105 -3.92 4.39 -0.08
CA LYS A 105 -3.74 4.67 -1.52
C LYS A 105 -4.24 6.04 -1.94
N ALA A 106 -5.42 6.43 -1.48
CA ALA A 106 -5.98 7.75 -1.77
C ALA A 106 -5.07 8.86 -1.23
N GLU A 107 -4.61 8.75 0.02
CA GLU A 107 -3.65 9.68 0.62
C GLU A 107 -2.30 9.70 -0.14
N THR A 108 -1.85 8.54 -0.63
CA THR A 108 -0.64 8.43 -1.46
C THR A 108 -0.79 9.18 -2.78
N GLN A 109 -1.95 9.05 -3.42
CA GLN A 109 -2.26 9.77 -4.67
C GLN A 109 -2.28 11.29 -4.45
N VAL A 110 -2.78 11.74 -3.30
CA VAL A 110 -2.77 13.17 -2.93
C VAL A 110 -1.34 13.72 -2.90
N PHE A 111 -0.37 13.00 -2.33
CA PHE A 111 1.03 13.42 -2.35
C PHE A 111 1.59 13.54 -3.77
N PHE A 112 1.29 12.56 -4.63
CA PHE A 112 1.69 12.61 -6.03
C PHE A 112 1.09 13.81 -6.79
N GLN A 113 -0.19 14.12 -6.56
CA GLN A 113 -0.84 15.29 -7.13
C GLN A 113 -0.21 16.60 -6.64
N LYS A 114 0.11 16.70 -5.35
CA LYS A 114 0.79 17.86 -4.78
C LYS A 114 2.18 18.07 -5.37
N ILE A 115 2.98 17.01 -5.51
CA ILE A 115 4.29 17.08 -6.17
C ILE A 115 4.15 17.70 -7.57
N ASN A 116 3.22 17.17 -8.39
CA ASN A 116 3.02 17.68 -9.75
C ASN A 116 2.57 19.14 -9.77
N HIS A 117 1.65 19.50 -8.87
CA HIS A 117 1.18 20.87 -8.73
C HIS A 117 2.30 21.84 -8.30
N THR A 118 3.10 21.47 -7.30
CA THR A 118 4.25 22.28 -6.87
C THR A 118 5.25 22.44 -8.01
N LEU A 119 5.59 21.38 -8.74
CA LEU A 119 6.48 21.47 -9.89
C LEU A 119 5.91 22.37 -10.99
N ASP A 120 4.62 22.27 -11.33
CA ASP A 120 3.97 23.14 -12.31
C ASP A 120 4.00 24.61 -11.89
N THR A 121 3.75 24.88 -10.61
CA THR A 121 3.76 26.26 -10.09
C THR A 121 5.15 26.85 -10.06
N THR A 122 6.16 26.08 -9.67
CA THR A 122 7.57 26.50 -9.73
C THR A 122 8.02 26.73 -11.18
N PHE A 123 7.67 25.83 -12.09
CA PHE A 123 8.06 25.93 -13.50
C PHE A 123 7.49 27.18 -14.20
N LYS A 124 6.23 27.55 -13.89
CA LYS A 124 5.57 28.73 -14.46
C LYS A 124 6.21 30.08 -14.08
N GLN A 125 7.15 30.10 -13.14
CA GLN A 125 7.83 31.32 -12.72
C GLN A 125 8.96 31.71 -13.68
N PHE A 126 9.43 30.79 -14.52
CA PHE A 126 10.52 31.03 -15.47
C PHE A 126 9.99 31.38 -16.86
N ASP A 127 10.65 32.30 -17.55
CA ASP A 127 10.33 32.64 -18.94
C ASP A 127 10.91 31.57 -19.87
N SER A 128 10.07 31.06 -20.78
CA SER A 128 10.40 30.04 -21.79
C SER A 128 11.68 30.27 -22.61
N ASN A 129 12.17 31.51 -22.69
CA ASN A 129 13.35 31.85 -23.47
C ASN A 129 14.65 31.90 -22.64
N THR A 130 14.60 31.54 -21.36
CA THR A 130 15.77 31.63 -20.46
C THR A 130 16.40 30.28 -20.17
N GLU A 131 17.66 30.30 -19.75
CA GLU A 131 18.39 29.08 -19.40
C GLU A 131 17.81 28.40 -18.14
N GLU A 132 17.29 29.20 -17.20
CA GLU A 132 16.60 28.71 -16.01
C GLU A 132 15.38 27.87 -16.38
N PHE A 133 14.63 28.25 -17.42
CA PHE A 133 13.48 27.48 -17.88
C PHE A 133 13.90 26.12 -18.42
N ALA A 134 14.93 26.07 -19.27
CA ALA A 134 15.43 24.81 -19.82
C ALA A 134 15.92 23.85 -18.71
N GLN A 135 16.65 24.38 -17.72
CA GLN A 135 17.12 23.59 -16.58
C GLN A 135 15.96 23.15 -15.66
N ALA A 136 15.02 24.05 -15.39
CA ALA A 136 13.83 23.73 -14.60
C ALA A 136 12.97 22.65 -15.29
N GLU A 137 12.87 22.64 -16.63
CA GLU A 137 12.15 21.61 -17.38
C GLU A 137 12.79 20.22 -17.19
N ILE A 138 14.13 20.15 -17.24
CA ILE A 138 14.87 18.90 -17.03
C ILE A 138 14.65 18.39 -15.60
N VAL A 139 14.85 19.25 -14.60
CA VAL A 139 14.69 18.91 -13.18
C VAL A 139 13.26 18.45 -12.89
N THR A 140 12.26 19.23 -13.30
CA THR A 140 10.84 18.89 -13.08
C THR A 140 10.48 17.56 -13.74
N THR A 141 10.98 17.29 -14.95
CA THR A 141 10.76 16.02 -15.64
C THR A 141 11.37 14.84 -14.88
N LYS A 142 12.61 14.97 -14.36
CA LYS A 142 13.25 13.92 -13.57
C LYS A 142 12.50 13.63 -12.28
N ILE A 143 12.10 14.67 -11.54
CA ILE A 143 11.32 14.52 -10.30
C ILE A 143 9.98 13.84 -10.59
N ARG A 144 9.27 14.22 -11.65
CA ARG A 144 8.01 13.57 -12.07
C ARG A 144 8.20 12.10 -12.37
N ASN A 145 9.23 11.76 -13.14
CA ASN A 145 9.53 10.38 -13.48
C ASN A 145 9.84 9.56 -12.23
N PHE A 146 10.61 10.12 -11.29
CA PHE A 146 10.91 9.48 -10.02
C PHE A 146 9.66 9.29 -9.15
N ALA A 147 8.82 10.32 -9.01
CA ALA A 147 7.58 10.25 -8.26
C ALA A 147 6.60 9.23 -8.87
N ASN A 148 6.52 9.16 -10.21
CA ASN A 148 5.71 8.18 -10.91
C ASN A 148 6.24 6.76 -10.71
N TYR A 149 7.57 6.56 -10.74
CA TYR A 149 8.17 5.26 -10.45
C TYR A 149 7.90 4.84 -9.00
N ALA A 150 8.07 5.75 -8.03
CA ALA A 150 7.77 5.52 -6.62
C ALA A 150 6.31 5.11 -6.39
N LEU A 151 5.35 5.79 -7.03
CA LEU A 151 3.92 5.48 -6.95
C LEU A 151 3.60 4.06 -7.46
N ASN A 152 4.32 3.62 -8.50
CA ASN A 152 4.11 2.33 -9.15
C ASN A 152 5.04 1.21 -8.64
N LEU A 153 5.78 1.45 -7.56
CA LEU A 153 6.74 0.51 -7.01
C LEU A 153 6.06 -0.81 -6.58
N LYS A 154 6.50 -1.92 -7.17
CA LYS A 154 6.01 -3.26 -6.84
C LYS A 154 6.92 -3.93 -5.83
N LEU A 155 6.64 -3.68 -4.55
CA LEU A 155 7.34 -4.33 -3.46
C LEU A 155 6.84 -5.77 -3.26
N PRO A 156 7.75 -6.74 -3.02
CA PRO A 156 7.37 -8.13 -2.86
C PRO A 156 6.48 -8.32 -1.62
N ILE A 157 5.52 -9.24 -1.71
CA ILE A 157 4.61 -9.60 -0.61
C ILE A 157 4.93 -11.04 -0.24
N THR A 158 5.79 -11.19 0.75
CA THR A 158 6.33 -12.50 1.14
C THR A 158 5.75 -12.99 2.46
N LYS A 159 5.26 -12.05 3.29
CA LYS A 159 4.78 -12.28 4.64
C LYS A 159 3.52 -11.46 4.91
N ARG A 160 2.81 -11.86 5.97
CA ARG A 160 1.60 -11.20 6.43
C ARG A 160 1.87 -9.73 6.75
N GLY A 161 1.00 -8.86 6.24
CA GLY A 161 1.08 -7.43 6.53
C GLY A 161 2.03 -6.68 5.60
N ASP A 162 2.81 -7.38 4.77
CA ASP A 162 3.66 -6.76 3.75
C ASP A 162 2.82 -5.89 2.82
N ALA A 163 1.61 -6.29 2.45
CA ALA A 163 0.73 -5.46 1.61
C ALA A 163 0.46 -4.06 2.22
N ILE A 164 0.20 -3.97 3.53
CA ILE A 164 -0.01 -2.67 4.20
C ILE A 164 1.31 -1.94 4.38
N ARG A 165 2.36 -2.67 4.79
CA ARG A 165 3.70 -2.10 4.97
C ARG A 165 4.22 -1.48 3.68
N ASN A 166 4.07 -2.18 2.56
CA ASN A 166 4.47 -1.73 1.24
C ASN A 166 3.72 -0.46 0.82
N LEU A 167 2.39 -0.40 1.04
CA LEU A 167 1.61 0.81 0.80
C LEU A 167 2.08 1.99 1.67
N LEU A 168 2.41 1.76 2.95
CA LEU A 168 2.96 2.78 3.83
C LEU A 168 4.36 3.23 3.42
N THR A 169 5.21 2.31 2.96
CA THR A 169 6.55 2.61 2.44
C THR A 169 6.44 3.53 1.23
N ILE A 170 5.58 3.21 0.26
CA ILE A 170 5.34 4.03 -0.93
C ILE A 170 4.79 5.41 -0.53
N LYS A 171 3.80 5.46 0.36
CA LYS A 171 3.25 6.71 0.90
C LYS A 171 4.35 7.59 1.51
N ASN A 172 5.21 7.01 2.35
CA ASN A 172 6.28 7.74 3.03
C ASN A 172 7.33 8.23 2.03
N LEU A 173 7.66 7.44 1.00
CA LEU A 173 8.57 7.87 -0.06
C LEU A 173 8.01 9.07 -0.82
N LEU A 174 6.74 9.03 -1.23
CA LEU A 174 6.10 10.17 -1.89
C LEU A 174 6.00 11.41 -1.01
N ARG A 175 5.73 11.25 0.28
CA ARG A 175 5.79 12.37 1.25
C ARG A 175 7.18 13.00 1.33
N LYS A 176 8.25 12.20 1.24
CA LYS A 176 9.63 12.70 1.26
C LYS A 176 9.99 13.44 -0.03
N ILE A 177 9.56 12.93 -1.17
CA ILE A 177 9.69 13.62 -2.45
C ILE A 177 8.94 14.96 -2.40
N GLU A 178 7.70 14.99 -1.89
CA GLU A 178 6.94 16.24 -1.71
C GLU A 178 7.72 17.26 -0.86
N ALA A 179 8.32 16.84 0.25
CA ALA A 179 9.10 17.72 1.11
C ALA A 179 10.30 18.34 0.36
N GLN A 180 11.05 17.52 -0.38
CA GLN A 180 12.20 17.97 -1.18
C GLN A 180 11.78 18.92 -2.32
N VAL A 181 10.64 18.68 -2.95
CA VAL A 181 10.10 19.59 -3.98
C VAL A 181 9.69 20.93 -3.38
N ASN A 182 9.07 20.92 -2.20
CA ASN A 182 8.71 22.16 -1.50
C ASN A 182 9.97 22.93 -1.05
N GLU A 183 11.00 22.23 -0.59
CA GLU A 183 12.29 22.83 -0.24
C GLU A 183 12.94 23.48 -1.45
N LEU A 184 13.01 22.78 -2.59
CA LEU A 184 13.49 23.36 -3.85
C LEU A 184 12.69 24.60 -4.26
N GLN A 185 11.35 24.54 -4.19
CA GLN A 185 10.50 25.69 -4.49
C GLN A 185 10.81 26.90 -3.58
N MET A 186 10.99 26.69 -2.28
CA MET A 186 11.33 27.76 -1.34
C MET A 186 12.72 28.34 -1.63
N SER A 187 13.71 27.48 -1.93
CA SER A 187 15.09 27.91 -2.23
C SER A 187 15.19 28.73 -3.52
N LEU A 188 14.29 28.51 -4.48
CA LEU A 188 14.23 29.26 -5.73
C LEU A 188 13.51 30.61 -5.61
N GLN A 189 12.84 30.90 -4.48
CA GLN A 189 12.10 32.15 -4.32
C GLN A 189 13.03 33.33 -3.99
N GLY A 190 12.99 34.37 -4.82
CA GLY A 190 13.63 35.66 -4.54
C GLY A 190 15.16 35.68 -4.67
N VAL A 191 15.75 34.63 -5.26
CA VAL A 191 17.17 34.54 -5.58
C VAL A 191 17.45 35.04 -7.00
N GLY A 192 18.67 35.53 -7.23
CA GLY A 192 19.12 35.98 -8.55
C GLY A 192 19.34 34.82 -9.53
N SER A 193 19.33 35.12 -10.82
CA SER A 193 19.47 34.18 -11.95
C SER A 193 20.62 33.17 -11.77
N GLU A 194 21.83 33.63 -11.42
CA GLU A 194 23.00 32.76 -11.23
C GLU A 194 22.83 31.76 -10.07
N ALA A 195 22.25 32.20 -8.95
CA ALA A 195 21.95 31.33 -7.82
C ALA A 195 20.85 30.32 -8.15
N THR A 196 19.83 30.73 -8.91
CA THR A 196 18.78 29.84 -9.42
C THR A 196 19.37 28.73 -10.29
N LEU A 197 20.27 29.07 -11.22
CA LEU A 197 20.94 28.07 -12.07
C LEU A 197 21.77 27.08 -11.25
N SER A 198 22.52 27.56 -10.24
CA SER A 198 23.28 26.69 -9.34
C SER A 198 22.37 25.71 -8.59
N LEU A 199 21.27 26.19 -8.02
CA LEU A 199 20.30 25.35 -7.30
C LEU A 199 19.62 24.32 -8.21
N LEU A 200 19.32 24.70 -9.45
CA LEU A 200 18.73 23.79 -10.44
C LEU A 200 19.74 22.72 -10.89
N GLU A 201 21.01 23.06 -11.06
CA GLU A 201 22.05 22.08 -11.40
C GLU A 201 22.30 21.11 -10.23
N GLU A 202 22.37 21.59 -8.98
CA GLU A 202 22.46 20.73 -7.80
C GLU A 202 21.27 19.77 -7.70
N ALA A 203 20.05 20.28 -7.92
CA ALA A 203 18.85 19.46 -7.95
C ALA A 203 18.91 18.42 -9.08
N LYS A 204 19.37 18.83 -10.27
CA LYS A 204 19.52 17.94 -11.42
C LYS A 204 20.48 16.80 -11.10
N GLU A 205 21.66 17.09 -10.54
CA GLU A 205 22.64 16.08 -10.13
C GLU A 205 22.03 15.09 -9.12
N PHE A 206 21.30 15.58 -8.12
CA PHE A 206 20.63 14.72 -7.14
C PHE A 206 19.61 13.78 -7.80
N TRP A 207 18.74 14.31 -8.67
CA TRP A 207 17.68 13.54 -9.33
C TRP A 207 18.17 12.73 -10.55
N GLU A 208 19.44 12.84 -10.91
CA GLU A 208 20.12 12.02 -11.92
C GLU A 208 20.62 10.68 -11.41
N HIS A 209 20.80 10.55 -10.09
CA HIS A 209 21.17 9.29 -9.49
C HIS A 209 20.11 8.20 -9.72
N ASP A 210 20.53 6.95 -9.63
CA ASP A 210 19.63 5.82 -9.76
C ASP A 210 18.61 5.78 -8.63
N PHE A 211 17.51 5.06 -8.87
CA PHE A 211 16.37 5.06 -7.96
C PHE A 211 16.72 4.58 -6.55
N GLU A 212 17.60 3.58 -6.44
CA GLU A 212 17.97 2.98 -5.16
C GLU A 212 18.79 3.96 -4.32
N THR A 213 19.73 4.67 -4.95
CA THR A 213 20.51 5.72 -4.28
C THR A 213 19.64 6.87 -3.79
N ILE A 214 18.72 7.39 -4.60
CA ILE A 214 17.83 8.47 -4.16
C ILE A 214 16.90 7.97 -3.04
N GLN A 215 16.33 6.77 -3.17
CA GLN A 215 15.51 6.18 -2.13
C GLN A 215 16.29 6.04 -0.81
N HIS A 216 17.55 5.58 -0.88
CA HIS A 216 18.42 5.45 0.27
C HIS A 216 18.71 6.81 0.93
N ASN A 217 19.09 7.82 0.15
CA ASN A 217 19.38 9.17 0.65
C ASN A 217 18.17 9.77 1.36
N LEU A 218 16.99 9.73 0.72
CA LEU A 218 15.74 10.20 1.31
C LEU A 218 15.37 9.42 2.58
N THR A 219 15.77 8.16 2.70
CA THR A 219 15.45 7.33 3.88
C THR A 219 16.44 7.47 5.02
N GLN A 220 17.72 7.76 4.77
CA GLN A 220 18.78 7.92 5.78
C GLN A 220 18.80 9.29 6.47
N GLU A 221 18.41 10.38 5.79
CA GLU A 221 18.47 11.74 6.37
C GLU A 221 17.65 11.93 7.66
N GLN A 222 16.79 10.98 8.04
CA GLN A 222 16.05 11.00 9.31
C GLN A 222 16.53 9.98 10.35
N GLY A 223 17.54 9.16 10.05
CA GLY A 223 18.20 8.30 11.04
C GLY A 223 19.01 9.07 12.09
N ILE A 224 19.27 10.36 11.87
CA ILE A 224 20.05 11.24 12.76
C ILE A 224 19.15 12.19 13.57
N SER A 225 17.85 12.30 13.26
CA SER A 225 16.89 13.17 13.99
C SER A 225 15.99 12.42 14.98
N ALA A 226 16.01 11.09 15.03
CA ALA A 226 15.21 10.29 15.98
C ALA A 226 15.94 10.00 17.32
N GLY A 227 17.10 10.60 17.53
CA GLY A 227 17.85 10.52 18.78
C GLY A 227 18.30 11.89 19.20
N LEU A 228 17.38 12.72 19.69
CA LEU A 228 17.62 13.81 20.64
C LEU A 228 16.25 14.32 21.15
N ASN A 229 15.78 13.64 22.21
CA ASN A 229 14.93 14.06 23.34
C ASN A 229 13.98 12.94 23.76
#